data_AF-M8CEL0-F1
#
_entry.id   AF-M8CEL0-F1
#
_cell.length_a   1.000
_cell.length_b   1.000
_cell.length_c   1.000
_cell.angle_alpha   90.00
_cell.angle_beta   90.00
_cell.angle_gamma   90.00
#
_symmetry.space_group_name_H-M   'P 1'
#
loop_
_entity.id
_entity.type
_entity.pdbx_description
1 polymer ?
#
loop_
_entity_poly.entity_id
_entity_poly.type
_entity_poly.pdbx_seq_one_letter_code
_entity_poly.pdbx_strand_id
1 'polypeptide(L)'
;MEDCASILVDDIPQLLNITALTVNITTRKGHSYASSLARLIAQCSNLEDLRIDVTRGTEKPACLDRACVCHDEDGWENQQLSLERLVHLDIAGFQGLDYEERLSQMILAGAPALKRE
;
A
#
# COMPACT_ATOMS: atom_id res chain seq x y z
N MET A 1 -35.95 5.07 0.37
CA MET A 1 -34.82 4.13 0.55
C MET A 1 -33.68 4.78 -0.20
N GLU A 2 -32.97 5.64 0.52
CA GLU A 2 -31.88 6.43 -0.04
C GLU A 2 -30.74 5.49 -0.40
N ASP A 3 -30.27 5.65 -1.64
CA ASP A 3 -29.21 4.87 -2.26
C ASP A 3 -27.88 5.16 -1.52
N CYS A 4 -27.53 4.30 -0.57
CA CYS A 4 -26.26 4.39 0.16
C CYS A 4 -25.05 4.00 -0.70
N ALA A 5 -25.21 3.74 -2.00
CA ALA A 5 -24.13 3.27 -2.88
C ALA A 5 -23.22 4.41 -3.39
N SER A 6 -23.52 5.66 -3.06
CA SER A 6 -22.80 6.84 -3.58
C SER A 6 -21.89 7.55 -2.56
N ILE A 7 -21.65 6.94 -1.39
CA ILE A 7 -20.76 7.50 -0.38
C ILE A 7 -19.57 6.53 -0.22
N LEU A 8 -18.35 7.02 -0.50
CA LEU A 8 -17.03 6.38 -0.35
C LEU A 8 -16.45 5.58 -1.54
N VAL A 9 -16.58 6.09 -2.77
CA VAL A 9 -15.72 5.65 -3.90
C VAL A 9 -14.66 6.70 -4.27
N ASP A 10 -14.08 7.41 -3.29
CA ASP A 10 -12.78 8.12 -3.40
C ASP A 10 -12.37 8.67 -2.01
N ASP A 11 -11.83 7.81 -1.14
CA ASP A 11 -11.77 8.13 0.31
C ASP A 11 -10.49 8.85 0.78
N ILE A 12 -9.54 9.12 -0.11
CA ILE A 12 -8.27 9.79 0.25
C ILE A 12 -8.01 10.90 -0.77
N PRO A 13 -8.09 12.19 -0.36
CA PRO A 13 -7.78 13.29 -1.26
C PRO A 13 -6.29 13.26 -1.65
N GLN A 14 -5.96 13.88 -2.78
CA GLN A 14 -4.57 14.09 -3.18
C GLN A 14 -3.79 14.84 -2.09
N LEU A 15 -2.72 14.24 -1.60
CA LEU A 15 -1.86 14.72 -0.53
C LEU A 15 -0.58 15.34 -1.11
N LEU A 16 -0.73 16.29 -2.03
CA LEU A 16 0.37 16.85 -2.82
C LEU A 16 1.48 17.53 -1.99
N ASN A 17 1.20 17.92 -0.74
CA ASN A 17 2.20 18.55 0.13
C ASN A 17 3.00 17.56 0.98
N ILE A 18 2.70 16.26 0.89
CA ILE A 18 3.41 15.23 1.62
C ILE A 18 4.65 14.82 0.83
N THR A 19 5.81 15.15 1.37
CA THR A 19 7.13 14.74 0.83
C THR A 19 7.73 13.56 1.59
N ALA A 20 7.30 13.31 2.83
CA ALA A 20 7.77 12.18 3.62
C ALA A 20 6.59 11.42 4.23
N LEU A 21 6.57 10.10 4.06
CA LEU A 21 5.52 9.22 4.56
C LEU A 21 6.15 8.05 5.30
N THR A 22 5.77 7.87 6.57
CA THR A 22 6.09 6.67 7.34
C THR A 22 4.79 5.95 7.68
N VAL A 23 4.71 4.67 7.31
CA VAL A 23 3.55 3.82 7.60
C VAL A 23 4.00 2.65 8.46
N ASN A 24 3.37 2.50 9.63
CA ASN A 24 3.59 1.37 10.52
C ASN A 24 2.36 0.47 10.47
N ILE A 25 2.55 -0.77 10.02
CA ILE A 25 1.46 -1.74 9.82
C ILE A 25 1.60 -2.83 10.85
N THR A 26 0.56 -2.99 11.67
CA THR A 26 0.42 -4.17 12.53
C THR A 26 -0.62 -5.08 11.93
N THR A 27 -0.19 -6.22 11.37
CA THR A 27 -1.11 -7.18 10.72
C THR A 27 -1.08 -8.55 11.39
N ARG A 28 -2.20 -9.26 11.35
CA ARG A 28 -2.29 -10.67 11.70
C ARG A 28 -2.13 -11.49 10.42
N LYS A 29 -1.50 -12.67 10.47
CA LYS A 29 -1.33 -13.53 9.28
C LYS A 29 -2.67 -13.73 8.56
N GLY A 30 -2.73 -13.36 7.28
CA GLY A 30 -3.89 -13.62 6.43
C GLY A 30 -4.51 -12.44 5.68
N HIS A 31 -4.23 -11.20 6.09
CA HIS A 31 -4.77 -10.02 5.40
C HIS A 31 -3.67 -9.32 4.59
N SER A 32 -3.89 -9.17 3.28
CA SER A 32 -3.08 -8.27 2.46
C SER A 32 -3.34 -6.83 2.91
N TYR A 33 -2.27 -6.06 3.12
CA TYR A 33 -2.32 -4.61 3.32
C TYR A 33 -1.85 -3.85 2.08
N ALA A 34 -1.41 -4.59 1.05
CA ALA A 34 -0.68 -4.02 -0.07
C ALA A 34 -1.54 -3.06 -0.89
N SER A 35 -2.80 -3.42 -1.11
CA SER A 35 -3.78 -2.62 -1.82
C SER A 35 -4.08 -1.28 -1.15
N SER A 36 -4.40 -1.31 0.14
CA SER A 36 -4.65 -0.11 0.96
C SER A 36 -3.42 0.79 0.99
N LEU A 37 -2.23 0.19 1.11
CA LEU A 37 -0.97 0.92 1.10
C LEU A 37 -0.68 1.53 -0.28
N ALA A 38 -0.89 0.79 -1.37
CA ALA A 38 -0.74 1.31 -2.74
C ALA A 38 -1.69 2.48 -3.00
N ARG A 39 -2.95 2.38 -2.56
CA ARG A 39 -3.92 3.46 -2.69
C ARG A 39 -3.49 4.71 -1.91
N LEU A 40 -3.00 4.56 -0.68
CA LEU A 40 -2.47 5.69 0.10
C LEU A 40 -1.26 6.33 -0.58
N ILE A 41 -0.30 5.52 -1.04
CA ILE A 41 0.93 5.99 -1.70
C ILE A 41 0.60 6.75 -2.99
N ALA A 42 -0.37 6.30 -3.78
CA ALA A 42 -0.77 6.98 -5.02
C ALA A 42 -1.35 8.38 -4.82
N GLN A 43 -1.81 8.71 -3.62
CA GLN A 43 -2.27 10.07 -3.30
C GLN A 43 -1.12 11.01 -2.95
N CYS A 44 0.10 10.50 -2.74
CA CYS A 44 1.29 11.26 -2.36
C CYS A 44 2.26 11.41 -3.54
N SER A 45 1.89 12.14 -4.59
CA SER A 45 2.70 12.24 -5.81
C SER A 45 4.03 12.99 -5.66
N ASN A 46 4.18 13.81 -4.60
CA ASN A 46 5.40 14.56 -4.33
C ASN A 46 6.32 13.88 -3.30
N LEU A 47 6.13 12.59 -3.06
CA LEU A 47 6.88 11.83 -2.06
C LEU A 47 8.37 11.73 -2.44
N GLU A 48 9.24 12.12 -1.51
CA GLU A 48 10.70 12.06 -1.57
C GLU A 48 11.24 10.95 -0.65
N ASP A 49 10.57 10.71 0.48
CA ASP A 49 10.95 9.71 1.48
C ASP A 49 9.76 8.78 1.82
N LEU A 50 9.92 7.47 1.63
CA LEU A 50 8.94 6.45 2.00
C LEU A 50 9.54 5.44 2.98
N ARG A 51 8.90 5.29 4.14
CA ARG A 51 9.23 4.25 5.12
C ARG A 51 8.02 3.37 5.40
N ILE A 52 8.19 2.06 5.31
CA ILE A 52 7.17 1.06 5.59
C ILE A 52 7.73 0.08 6.62
N ASP A 53 7.10 0.01 7.79
CA ASP A 53 7.42 -0.98 8.83
C ASP A 53 6.24 -1.91 9.05
N VAL A 54 6.48 -3.23 8.96
CA VAL A 54 5.44 -4.24 9.13
C VAL A 54 5.75 -5.13 10.32
N THR A 55 4.95 -4.99 11.37
CA THR A 55 4.97 -5.86 12.54
C THR A 55 3.85 -6.90 12.44
N ARG A 56 4.20 -8.19 12.61
CA ARG A 56 3.23 -9.29 12.54
C ARG A 56 2.92 -9.89 13.90
N GLY A 57 1.63 -10.05 14.18
CA GLY A 57 1.17 -10.84 15.33
C GLY A 57 1.41 -12.34 15.15
N THR A 58 1.59 -13.07 16.25
CA THR A 58 2.09 -14.45 16.25
C THR A 58 1.04 -15.54 15.97
N GLU A 59 -0.28 -15.30 16.03
CA GLU A 59 -1.20 -16.43 16.35
C GLU A 59 -2.59 -16.41 15.71
N LYS A 60 -2.74 -16.22 14.39
CA LYS A 60 -4.02 -16.58 13.71
C LYS A 60 -3.80 -17.22 12.33
N PRO A 61 -4.67 -18.16 11.91
CA PRO A 61 -4.67 -18.69 10.54
C PRO A 61 -5.04 -17.58 9.54
N ALA A 62 -4.71 -17.81 8.27
CA ALA A 62 -5.06 -16.92 7.17
C ALA A 62 -6.55 -16.56 7.19
N CYS A 63 -6.92 -15.36 6.70
CA CYS A 63 -8.33 -14.96 6.65
C CYS A 63 -9.09 -15.93 5.75
N LEU A 64 -9.98 -16.73 6.33
CA LEU A 64 -10.82 -17.69 5.59
C LEU A 64 -12.15 -17.06 5.15
N ASP A 65 -12.42 -15.83 5.58
CA ASP A 65 -13.67 -15.15 5.29
C ASP A 65 -13.61 -14.53 3.89
N ARG A 66 -14.33 -15.12 2.95
CA ARG A 66 -14.39 -14.66 1.55
C ARG A 66 -15.13 -13.34 1.38
N ALA A 67 -15.87 -12.89 2.39
CA ALA A 67 -16.55 -11.59 2.40
C ALA A 67 -15.72 -10.51 3.15
N CYS A 68 -14.53 -10.88 3.63
CA CYS A 68 -13.59 -9.92 4.15
C CYS A 68 -13.14 -9.01 3.01
N VAL A 69 -13.16 -7.70 3.26
CA VAL A 69 -12.59 -6.69 2.35
C VAL A 69 -11.16 -7.01 1.90
N CYS A 70 -10.43 -7.84 2.66
CA CYS A 70 -9.10 -8.32 2.33
C CYS A 70 -9.01 -9.36 1.19
N HIS A 71 -10.14 -9.94 0.76
CA HIS A 71 -10.23 -10.84 -0.41
C HIS A 71 -10.59 -10.05 -1.69
N ASP A 72 -11.21 -8.89 -1.52
CA ASP A 72 -11.74 -8.03 -2.57
C ASP A 72 -10.74 -6.95 -2.97
N GLU A 73 -9.69 -7.37 -3.67
CA GLU A 73 -8.97 -6.44 -4.54
C GLU A 73 -8.12 -7.24 -5.52
N ASP A 74 -8.77 -7.88 -6.49
CA ASP A 74 -8.09 -8.29 -7.70
C ASP A 74 -7.87 -7.02 -8.56
N GLY A 75 -6.62 -6.76 -8.95
CA GLY A 75 -6.30 -5.66 -9.87
C GLY A 75 -5.85 -4.33 -9.24
N TRP A 76 -5.63 -4.22 -7.92
CA TRP A 76 -4.95 -3.04 -7.34
C TRP A 76 -3.55 -2.83 -7.91
N GLU A 77 -2.93 -3.90 -8.43
CA GLU A 77 -1.65 -3.87 -9.14
C GLU A 77 -1.69 -3.11 -10.47
N ASN A 78 -2.87 -2.86 -11.03
CA ASN A 78 -3.03 -2.04 -12.23
C ASN A 78 -2.93 -0.54 -11.95
N GLN A 79 -2.95 -0.12 -10.67
CA GLN A 79 -2.79 1.28 -10.31
C GLN A 79 -1.34 1.71 -10.55
N GLN A 80 -1.16 2.72 -11.40
CA GLN A 80 0.16 3.30 -11.61
C GLN A 80 0.53 4.20 -10.43
N LEU A 81 1.67 3.92 -9.79
CA LEU A 81 2.24 4.79 -8.76
C LEU A 81 3.14 5.82 -9.45
N SER A 82 2.82 7.11 -9.30
CA SER A 82 3.66 8.20 -9.78
C SER A 82 4.52 8.72 -8.63
N LEU A 83 5.73 8.17 -8.47
CA LEU A 83 6.67 8.47 -7.40
C LEU A 83 7.96 9.07 -7.96
N GLU A 84 7.81 10.01 -8.90
CA GLU A 84 8.93 10.60 -9.68
C GLU A 84 10.01 11.25 -8.80
N ARG A 85 9.63 11.69 -7.60
CA ARG A 85 10.50 12.39 -6.66
C ARG A 85 11.07 11.48 -5.57
N LEU A 86 10.68 10.21 -5.53
CA LEU A 86 11.06 9.31 -4.45
C LEU A 86 12.56 8.99 -4.55
N VAL A 87 13.31 9.39 -3.54
CA VAL A 87 14.78 9.23 -3.47
C VAL A 87 15.22 8.33 -2.33
N HIS A 88 14.41 8.18 -1.28
CA HIS A 88 14.66 7.25 -0.18
C HIS A 88 13.48 6.30 0.02
N LEU A 89 13.81 5.01 0.10
CA LEU A 89 12.85 3.94 0.36
C LEU A 89 13.42 3.01 1.44
N ASP A 90 12.72 2.88 2.55
CA ASP A 90 13.04 1.94 3.63
C ASP A 90 11.85 1.02 3.86
N ILE A 91 12.06 -0.29 3.65
CA ILE A 91 11.02 -1.31 3.87
C ILE A 91 11.54 -2.31 4.89
N ALA A 92 10.87 -2.40 6.02
CA ALA A 92 11.17 -3.31 7.10
C ALA A 92 9.99 -4.26 7.38
N GLY A 93 10.31 -5.49 7.76
CA GLY A 93 9.32 -6.47 8.18
C GLY A 93 8.61 -7.21 7.04
N PHE A 94 8.99 -7.02 5.77
CA PHE A 94 8.47 -7.86 4.68
C PHE A 94 8.91 -9.31 4.83
N GLN A 95 8.04 -10.27 4.51
CA GLN A 95 8.30 -11.72 4.61
C GLN A 95 8.43 -12.43 3.24
N GLY A 96 8.34 -11.70 2.13
CA GLY A 96 8.40 -12.27 0.78
C GLY A 96 7.09 -12.93 0.38
N LEU A 97 5.96 -12.44 0.87
CA LEU A 97 4.64 -12.87 0.40
C LEU A 97 4.34 -12.22 -0.96
N ASP A 98 3.57 -12.90 -1.80
CA ASP A 98 3.26 -12.47 -3.17
C ASP A 98 2.80 -10.99 -3.25
N TYR A 99 1.89 -10.57 -2.37
CA TYR A 99 1.41 -9.18 -2.35
C TYR A 99 2.47 -8.15 -1.92
N GLU A 100 3.45 -8.55 -1.13
CA GLU A 100 4.57 -7.69 -0.72
C GLU A 100 5.57 -7.51 -1.85
N GLU A 101 5.87 -8.60 -2.56
CA GLU A 101 6.72 -8.57 -3.75
C GLU A 101 6.08 -7.71 -4.83
N ARG A 102 4.79 -7.89 -5.11
CA ARG A 102 4.04 -7.04 -6.06
C ARG A 102 4.07 -5.57 -5.66
N LEU A 103 3.79 -5.26 -4.40
CA LEU A 103 3.84 -3.87 -3.92
C LEU A 103 5.23 -3.26 -4.09
N SER A 104 6.27 -4.02 -3.77
CA SER A 104 7.66 -3.58 -3.94
C SER A 104 7.96 -3.27 -5.41
N GLN A 105 7.54 -4.15 -6.33
CA GLN A 105 7.71 -3.92 -7.77
C GLN A 105 6.98 -2.67 -8.24
N MET A 106 5.74 -2.43 -7.76
CA MET A 106 5.00 -1.23 -8.12
C MET A 106 5.69 0.05 -7.63
N ILE A 107 6.17 0.07 -6.38
CA ILE A 107 6.90 1.23 -5.83
C ILE A 107 8.14 1.49 -6.66
N LEU A 108 8.93 0.45 -6.95
CA LEU A 108 10.16 0.56 -7.74
C LEU A 108 9.90 0.99 -9.18
N ALA A 109 8.83 0.49 -9.82
CA ALA A 109 8.44 0.90 -11.16
C ALA A 109 7.97 2.35 -11.22
N GLY A 110 7.32 2.83 -10.15
CA GLY A 110 6.86 4.22 -10.02
C GLY A 110 7.93 5.22 -9.62
N ALA A 111 9.10 4.77 -9.14
CA ALA A 111 10.15 5.58 -8.54
C ALA A 111 11.45 5.62 -9.37
N PRO A 112 11.46 6.27 -10.55
CA PRO A 112 12.63 6.32 -11.43
C PRO A 112 13.84 7.07 -10.82
N ALA A 113 13.62 7.96 -9.86
CA ALA A 113 14.68 8.71 -9.17
C ALA A 113 15.37 7.91 -8.05
N LEU A 114 14.80 6.76 -7.66
CA LEU A 114 15.34 5.92 -6.60
C LEU A 114 16.67 5.31 -7.05
N LYS A 115 17.74 5.65 -6.34
CA LYS A 115 19.06 5.07 -6.64
C LYS A 115 19.06 3.63 -6.16
N ARG A 116 19.42 2.71 -7.07
CA ARG A 116 19.72 1.32 -6.70
C ARG A 116 21.09 1.32 -6.03
N GLU A 117 21.13 1.01 -4.74
CA GLU A 117 22.37 0.73 -4.01
C GLU A 117 23.01 -0.59 -4.47
#